data_AF-A0A5B8IP07-F1
#
_entry.id   AF-A0A5B8IP07-F1
#
_cell.length_a   1.000
_cell.length_b   1.000
_cell.length_c   1.000
_cell.angle_alpha   90.00
_cell.angle_beta   90.00
_cell.angle_gamma   90.00
#
_symmetry.space_group_name_H-M   'P 1'
#
loop_
_entity.id
_entity.type
_entity.pdbx_description
1 polymer ?
#
loop_
_entity_poly.entity_id
_entity_poly.type
_entity_poly.pdbx_seq_one_letter_code
_entity_poly.pdbx_strand_id
1 'polypeptide(L)' 'MFWNWIGRSNEEIVQARQDWMEGTRFGEVKGYDGDPLPAPELPPGPLKVRGRVR' A
#
# COMPACT_ATOMS: atom_id res chain seq x y z
N MET A 1 -3.19 -5.42 -7.10
CA MET A 1 -1.84 -5.00 -6.67
C MET A 1 -1.69 -3.52 -6.98
N PHE A 2 -1.20 -2.75 -6.02
CA PHE A 2 -0.90 -1.33 -6.17
C PHE A 2 0.32 -1.02 -5.32
N TRP A 3 1.32 -0.35 -5.90
CA TRP A 3 2.60 -0.11 -5.25
C TRP A 3 3.16 -1.39 -4.61
N ASN A 4 3.46 -1.37 -3.31
CA ASN A 4 4.01 -2.49 -2.55
C ASN A 4 2.95 -3.41 -1.92
N TRP A 5 1.65 -3.22 -2.22
CA TRP A 5 0.58 -4.00 -1.61
C TRP A 5 -0.12 -4.95 -2.59
N ILE A 6 -0.36 -6.16 -2.10
CA ILE A 6 -1.13 -7.22 -2.76
C ILE A 6 -2.33 -7.53 -1.85
N GLY A 7 -3.49 -7.02 -2.24
CA GLY A 7 -4.78 -7.32 -1.64
C GLY A 7 -5.69 -8.06 -2.61
N ARG A 8 -6.69 -8.74 -2.06
CA ARG A 8 -7.79 -9.41 -2.77
C ARG A 8 -8.92 -8.44 -3.11
N SER A 9 -9.02 -7.30 -2.43
CA SER A 9 -10.01 -6.26 -2.70
C SER A 9 -9.39 -4.86 -2.75
N ASN A 10 -10.19 -3.87 -3.19
CA ASN A 10 -9.75 -2.48 -3.19
C ASN A 10 -9.68 -1.92 -1.76
N GLU A 11 -10.61 -2.29 -0.89
CA GLU A 11 -10.63 -1.84 0.51
C GLU A 11 -9.36 -2.27 1.25
N GLU A 12 -8.85 -3.48 1.00
CA GLU A 12 -7.59 -3.94 1.61
C GLU A 12 -6.40 -3.05 1.23
N ILE A 13 -6.37 -2.55 -0.02
CA ILE A 13 -5.31 -1.65 -0.49
C ILE A 13 -5.49 -0.25 0.13
N VAL A 14 -6.73 0.24 0.22
CA VAL A 14 -7.04 1.52 0.86
C VAL A 14 -6.61 1.49 2.33
N GLN A 15 -6.96 0.44 3.06
CA GLN A 15 -6.57 0.26 4.45
C GLN A 15 -5.05 0.17 4.59
N ALA A 16 -4.38 -0.63 3.77
CA ALA A 16 -2.92 -0.73 3.80
C ALA A 16 -2.23 0.61 3.53
N ARG A 17 -2.83 1.46 2.68
CA ARG A 17 -2.35 2.83 2.46
C ARG A 17 -2.52 3.71 3.68
N GLN A 18 -3.67 3.66 4.35
CA GLN A 18 -3.91 4.44 5.58
C GLN A 18 -2.96 3.99 6.68
N ASP A 19 -2.85 2.68 6.92
CA ASP A 19 -1.96 2.09 7.92
C ASP A 19 -0.49 2.49 7.73
N TRP A 20 -0.06 2.67 6.47
CA TRP A 20 1.30 3.13 6.13
C TRP A 20 1.49 4.62 6.41
N MET A 21 0.51 5.44 6.04
CA MET A 21 0.56 6.88 6.30
C MET A 21 0.44 7.21 7.80
N GLU A 22 -0.30 6.41 8.57
CA GLU A 22 -0.44 6.55 10.02
C GLU A 22 0.69 5.88 10.80
N GLY A 23 1.49 5.03 10.16
CA GLY A 23 2.59 4.30 10.80
C GLY A 23 2.15 3.21 11.79
N THR A 24 0.90 2.74 11.71
CA THR A 24 0.28 1.88 12.74
C THR A 24 0.58 0.39 12.56
N ARG A 25 0.91 -0.06 11.34
CA ARG A 25 1.00 -1.51 11.02
C ARG A 25 2.37 -2.01 10.61
N PHE A 26 3.19 -1.19 9.96
CA PHE A 26 4.38 -1.66 9.24
C PHE A 26 5.69 -1.56 10.04
N GLY A 27 5.61 -1.08 11.28
CA GLY A 27 6.77 -0.89 12.15
C GLY A 27 7.69 0.25 11.67
N GLU A 28 8.74 0.49 12.45
CA GLU A 28 9.72 1.53 12.18
C GLU A 28 11.07 0.90 11.79
N VAL A 29 11.71 1.43 10.74
CA VAL A 29 13.05 1.02 10.34
C VAL A 29 14.08 1.87 11.09
N LYS A 30 14.77 1.26 12.05
CA LYS A 30 15.82 1.94 12.83
C LYS A 30 17.14 1.97 12.07
N GLY A 31 17.85 3.10 12.14
CA GLY A 31 19.18 3.26 11.54
C GLY A 31 19.17 3.71 10.08
N TYR A 32 18.01 4.07 9.54
CA TYR A 32 17.89 4.78 8.26
C TYR A 32 17.74 6.27 8.53
N ASP A 33 18.63 7.08 7.94
CA ASP A 33 18.61 8.54 8.07
C ASP A 33 17.79 9.14 6.92
N GLY A 34 16.46 9.07 7.05
CA GLY A 34 15.53 9.61 6.09
C GLY A 34 14.06 9.33 6.45
N ASP A 35 13.17 10.19 5.94
CA ASP A 35 11.74 10.05 6.18
C ASP A 35 11.15 8.80 5.49
N PRO A 36 10.10 8.19 6.06
CA PRO A 36 9.34 7.15 5.40
C PRO A 36 8.80 7.63 4.05
N LEU A 37 8.96 6.81 3.01
CA LEU A 37 8.45 7.11 1.67
C LEU A 37 6.92 7.24 1.71
N PRO A 38 6.33 8.38 1.34
CA PRO A 38 4.87 8.54 1.36
C PRO A 38 4.22 7.64 0.32
N ALA A 39 3.06 7.08 0.66
CA ALA A 39 2.31 6.26 -0.28
C ALA A 39 1.69 7.13 -1.38
N PRO A 40 1.75 6.70 -2.66
CA PRO A 40 1.13 7.43 -3.75
C PRO A 40 -0.40 7.51 -3.59
N GLU A 41 -1.02 8.51 -4.22
CA GLU A 41 -2.47 8.62 -4.32
C GLU A 41 -3.07 7.44 -5.08
N LEU A 42 -4.26 7.02 -4.67
CA LEU A 42 -4.97 5.95 -5.36
C LEU A 42 -5.51 6.48 -6.70
N PRO A 43 -5.43 5.69 -7.78
CA PRO A 43 -6.04 6.07 -9.04
C PRO A 43 -7.56 6.22 -8.88
N PRO A 44 -8.21 7.10 -9.68
CA PRO A 44 -9.65 7.22 -9.66
C PRO A 44 -10.30 5.91 -10.16
N GLY A 45 -11.10 5.30 -9.30
CA GLY A 45 -11.83 4.06 -9.59
C GLY A 45 -11.18 2.79 -9.04
N PRO A 46 -11.86 1.64 -9.18
CA PRO A 46 -11.39 0.38 -8.61
C PRO A 46 -10.10 -0.11 -9.28
N LEU A 47 -9.18 -0.61 -8.47
CA LEU A 47 -7.93 -1.20 -8.97
C LEU A 47 -8.22 -2.43 -9.84
N LYS A 48 -7.60 -2.48 -11.02
CA LYS A 48 -7.76 -3.61 -11.94
C LYS A 48 -7.16 -4.89 -11.36
N VAL A 49 -8.01 -5.90 -11.18
CA VAL A 49 -7.58 -7.24 -10.77
C VAL A 49 -6.68 -7.83 -11.86
N ARG A 50 -5.49 -8.27 -11.46
CA ARG A 50 -4.58 -8.99 -12.35
C ARG A 50 -4.93 -10.48 -12.25
N GLY A 51 -5.54 -11.02 -13.30
CA GLY A 51 -5.86 -12.45 -13.37
C GLY A 51 -4.61 -13.32 -13.41
N ARG A 52 -4.72 -14.57 -12.96
CA ARG A 52 -3.63 -15.55 -13.01
C ARG A 52 -3.52 -16.09 -14.44
N VAL A 53 -2.44 -15.75 -15.14
CA VAL A 53 -2.07 -16.42 -16.40
C VAL A 53 -1.28 -17.67 -16.00
N ARG A 54 -1.70 -18.84 -16.49
CA ARG A 54 -1.00 -20.12 -16.29
C ARG A 54 0.04 -20.32 -17.38
#